data_AF-A0AAU5Q530-F1
#
_entry.id   AF-A0AAU5Q530-F1
#
_cell.length_a   1.000
_cell.length_b   1.000
_cell.length_c   1.000
_cell.angle_alpha   90.00
_cell.angle_beta   90.00
_cell.angle_gamma   90.00
#
_symmetry.space_group_name_H-M   'P 1'
#
loop_
_entity.id
_entity.type
_entity.pdbx_description
1 polymer ?
#
loop_
_entity_poly.entity_id
_entity_poly.type
_entity_poly.pdbx_seq_one_letter_code
_entity_poly.pdbx_strand_id
1 'polypeptide(L)'
;MADLDLPVLRRRVALGRLAEKAGRFKLNGRVLSRSPLSDVVELEAMRLGVEGKACAWRSLEALAGTERRIDVARVRELLRRAERQIQELETLRAGRAALVFTADEPGSVGSPRSGGR
;
A
#
# COMPACT_ATOMS: atom_id res chain seq x y z
N MET A 1 -10.70 -28.14 32.14
CA MET A 1 -10.86 -26.98 31.24
C MET A 1 -9.78 -25.98 31.63
N ALA A 2 -8.65 -26.01 30.93
CA ALA A 2 -7.46 -25.25 31.29
C ALA A 2 -7.55 -23.83 30.73
N ASP A 3 -7.55 -22.88 31.65
CA ASP A 3 -7.28 -21.47 31.49
C ASP A 3 -6.09 -21.26 30.56
N LEU A 4 -6.35 -20.70 29.37
CA LEU A 4 -5.31 -20.29 28.44
C LEU A 4 -5.10 -18.78 28.57
N ASP A 5 -4.73 -18.35 29.78
CA ASP A 5 -4.29 -16.99 30.12
C ASP A 5 -2.89 -16.71 29.56
N LEU A 6 -2.73 -16.97 28.26
CA LEU A 6 -1.49 -16.71 27.55
C LEU A 6 -1.37 -15.20 27.31
N PRO A 7 -0.25 -14.61 27.75
CA PRO A 7 -0.16 -13.25 28.23
C PRO A 7 -0.47 -12.23 27.14
N VAL A 8 -1.70 -11.69 27.17
CA VAL A 8 -2.18 -10.59 26.33
C VAL A 8 -1.23 -9.39 26.34
N LEU A 9 -0.51 -9.16 27.45
CA LEU A 9 0.48 -8.08 27.56
C LEU A 9 1.69 -8.23 26.61
N ARG A 10 2.20 -9.44 26.36
CA ARG A 10 3.35 -9.63 25.46
C ARG A 10 2.99 -9.36 24.00
N ARG A 11 1.79 -9.78 23.58
CA ARG A 11 1.25 -9.50 22.24
C ARG A 11 1.01 -8.00 22.04
N ARG A 12 0.49 -7.29 23.05
CA ARG A 12 0.28 -5.84 23.03
C ARG A 12 1.60 -5.07 22.89
N VAL A 13 2.63 -5.45 23.63
CA VAL A 13 3.97 -4.82 23.52
C VAL A 13 4.64 -5.14 22.18
N ALA A 14 4.46 -6.36 21.66
CA ALA A 14 4.96 -6.74 20.33
C ALA A 14 4.27 -5.95 19.21
N LEU A 15 2.94 -5.77 19.28
CA LEU A 15 2.17 -4.92 18.36
C LEU A 15 2.62 -3.47 18.43
N GLY A 16 2.80 -2.91 19.62
CA GLY A 16 3.31 -1.54 19.81
C GLY A 16 4.72 -1.35 19.22
N ARG A 17 5.64 -2.30 19.48
CA ARG A 17 6.99 -2.27 18.90
C ARG A 17 6.99 -2.47 17.38
N LEU A 18 6.13 -3.33 16.84
CA LEU A 18 5.98 -3.50 15.40
C LEU A 18 5.40 -2.25 14.75
N ALA A 19 4.45 -1.56 15.39
CA ALA A 19 3.90 -0.30 14.91
C ALA A 19 4.96 0.83 14.94
N GLU A 20 5.73 0.96 16.02
CA GLU A 20 6.86 1.91 16.08
C GLU A 20 7.93 1.60 15.02
N LYS A 21 8.27 0.32 14.86
CA LYS A 21 9.30 -0.12 13.92
C LYS A 21 8.84 0.03 12.48
N ALA A 22 7.58 -0.28 12.16
CA ALA A 22 6.97 -0.04 10.85
C ALA A 22 6.83 1.45 10.53
N GLY A 23 6.60 2.31 11.53
CA GLY A 23 6.64 3.76 11.38
C GLY A 23 8.02 4.27 10.98
N ARG A 24 9.09 3.72 11.58
CA ARG A 24 10.48 4.06 11.23
C ARG A 24 10.97 3.42 9.93
N PHE A 25 10.50 2.23 9.58
CA PHE A 25 10.99 1.49 8.41
C PHE A 25 10.42 1.99 7.08
N LYS A 26 9.41 2.87 7.09
CA LYS A 26 8.57 3.16 5.92
C LYS A 26 8.59 4.62 5.46
N LEU A 27 9.73 5.28 5.66
CA LEU A 27 9.99 6.67 5.23
C LEU A 27 11.12 6.82 4.19
N ASN A 28 11.85 5.75 3.85
CA ASN A 28 12.99 5.87 2.94
C ASN A 28 12.64 5.29 1.56
N GLY A 29 11.80 6.01 0.82
CA GLY A 29 11.46 5.74 -0.59
C GLY A 29 12.63 6.05 -1.53
N ARG A 30 13.64 5.19 -1.55
CA ARG A 30 14.79 5.28 -2.45
C ARG A 30 15.01 3.95 -3.18
N VAL A 31 14.17 3.61 -4.15
CA VAL A 31 14.44 2.53 -5.12
C VAL A 31 13.83 2.96 -6.46
N LEU A 32 14.51 3.78 -7.27
CA LEU A 32 15.37 3.42 -8.41
C LEU A 32 14.63 3.08 -9.74
N SER A 33 14.37 4.14 -10.53
CA SER A 33 14.63 4.33 -11.98
C SER A 33 13.75 3.70 -13.12
N ARG A 34 13.30 4.61 -14.02
CA ARG A 34 13.33 4.64 -15.51
C ARG A 34 12.76 3.49 -16.38
N SER A 35 11.74 2.75 -15.95
CA SER A 35 10.94 1.94 -16.89
C SER A 35 9.43 2.09 -16.62
N PRO A 36 8.58 2.30 -17.64
CA PRO A 36 7.13 2.42 -17.46
C PRO A 36 6.50 1.21 -16.73
N LEU A 37 7.04 0.01 -16.95
CA LEU A 37 6.60 -1.20 -16.24
C LEU A 37 7.08 -1.21 -14.78
N SER A 38 8.29 -0.66 -14.53
CA SER A 38 8.84 -0.48 -13.18
C SER A 38 8.03 0.54 -12.37
N ASP A 39 7.50 1.58 -13.01
CA ASP A 39 6.62 2.56 -12.35
C ASP A 39 5.34 1.91 -11.80
N VAL A 40 4.72 0.99 -12.55
CA VAL A 40 3.50 0.28 -12.09
C VAL A 40 3.81 -0.60 -10.89
N VAL A 41 4.90 -1.39 -10.94
CA VAL A 41 5.32 -2.26 -9.83
C VAL A 41 5.71 -1.45 -8.60
N GLU A 42 6.39 -0.32 -8.77
CA GLU A 42 6.75 0.58 -7.68
C GLU A 42 5.49 1.16 -7.00
N LEU A 43 4.50 1.60 -7.79
CA LEU A 43 3.21 2.08 -7.27
C LEU A 43 2.44 0.98 -6.53
N GLU A 44 2.49 -0.26 -6.98
CA GLU A 44 1.90 -1.41 -6.27
C GLU A 44 2.59 -1.68 -4.94
N ALA A 45 3.93 -1.67 -4.91
CA ALA A 45 4.70 -1.83 -3.69
C ALA A 45 4.40 -0.71 -2.68
N MET A 46 4.31 0.53 -3.15
CA MET A 46 3.89 1.66 -2.33
C MET A 46 2.47 1.49 -1.80
N ARG A 47 1.50 1.08 -2.65
CA ARG A 47 0.11 0.85 -2.27
C ARG A 47 -0.03 -0.23 -1.22
N LEU A 48 0.58 -1.40 -1.43
CA LEU A 48 0.66 -2.48 -0.42
C LEU A 48 1.30 -1.98 0.88
N GLY A 49 2.28 -1.10 0.74
CA GLY A 49 2.87 -0.39 1.86
C GLY A 49 1.84 0.41 2.67
N VAL A 50 1.08 1.26 2.02
CA VAL A 50 0.09 2.10 2.71
C VAL A 50 -1.08 1.26 3.25
N GLU A 51 -1.54 0.23 2.54
CA GLU A 51 -2.56 -0.72 3.02
C GLU A 51 -2.11 -1.41 4.31
N GLY A 52 -0.87 -1.89 4.38
CA GLY A 52 -0.31 -2.47 5.60
C GLY A 52 -0.26 -1.46 6.77
N LYS A 53 0.01 -0.17 6.50
CA LYS A 53 -0.08 0.90 7.52
C LYS A 53 -1.52 1.09 7.98
N ALA A 54 -2.49 1.12 7.07
CA ALA A 54 -3.90 1.27 7.39
C ALA A 54 -4.41 0.11 8.27
N CYS A 55 -4.05 -1.14 7.96
CA CYS A 55 -4.38 -2.29 8.79
C CYS A 55 -3.81 -2.19 10.22
N ALA A 56 -2.59 -1.68 10.37
CA ALA A 56 -2.00 -1.43 11.69
C ALA A 56 -2.78 -0.35 12.46
N TRP A 57 -3.20 0.73 11.80
CA TRP A 57 -4.01 1.78 12.43
C TRP A 57 -5.40 1.31 12.86
N ARG A 58 -6.09 0.50 12.04
CA ARG A 58 -7.36 -0.13 12.42
C ARG A 58 -7.20 -1.02 13.65
N SER A 59 -6.09 -1.76 13.72
CA SER A 59 -5.78 -2.60 14.88
C SER A 59 -5.53 -1.77 16.16
N LEU A 60 -4.83 -0.63 16.04
CA LEU A 60 -4.62 0.29 17.16
C LEU A 60 -5.91 1.00 17.58
N GLU A 61 -6.76 1.36 16.63
CA GLU A 61 -8.07 1.97 16.92
C GLU A 61 -8.95 1.02 17.73
N ALA A 62 -9.00 -0.25 17.34
CA ALA A 62 -9.73 -1.28 18.10
C ALA A 62 -9.17 -1.44 19.53
N LEU A 63 -7.85 -1.32 19.72
CA LEU A 63 -7.21 -1.41 21.03
C LEU A 63 -7.48 -0.18 21.91
N ALA A 64 -7.64 1.00 21.30
CA ALA A 64 -7.87 2.26 22.02
C ALA A 64 -9.15 2.25 22.87
N GLY A 65 -10.13 1.40 22.56
CA GLY A 65 -11.31 1.19 23.41
C GLY A 65 -11.01 0.57 24.77
N THR A 66 -9.84 -0.06 24.95
CA THR A 66 -9.42 -0.71 26.20
C THR A 66 -8.17 -0.10 26.83
N GLU A 67 -7.38 0.66 26.07
CA GLU A 67 -6.10 1.22 26.50
C GLU A 67 -6.12 2.74 26.42
N ARG A 68 -6.21 3.40 27.59
CA ARG A 68 -6.30 4.87 27.70
C ARG A 68 -5.05 5.62 27.21
N ARG A 69 -3.91 4.93 27.08
CA ARG A 69 -2.66 5.54 26.60
C ARG A 69 -2.63 5.79 25.09
N ILE A 70 -3.57 5.22 24.34
CA ILE A 70 -3.65 5.39 22.89
C ILE A 70 -4.55 6.59 22.58
N ASP A 71 -3.98 7.60 21.92
CA ASP A 71 -4.76 8.72 21.38
C ASP A 71 -5.54 8.24 20.14
N VAL A 72 -6.81 7.89 20.35
CA VAL A 72 -7.71 7.41 19.29
C VAL A 72 -7.94 8.46 18.20
N ALA A 73 -7.96 9.75 18.55
CA ALA A 73 -8.17 10.83 17.58
C ALA A 73 -6.96 10.92 16.64
N ARG A 74 -5.74 10.79 17.20
CA ARG A 74 -4.51 10.73 16.41
C ARG A 74 -4.46 9.50 15.51
N VAL A 75 -4.82 8.32 16.02
CA VAL A 75 -4.88 7.08 15.22
C VAL A 75 -5.87 7.23 14.06
N ARG A 76 -7.06 7.79 14.30
CA ARG A 76 -8.06 8.05 13.25
C ARG A 76 -7.57 9.02 12.18
N GLU A 77 -6.83 10.07 12.56
CA GLU A 77 -6.21 10.96 11.56
C GLU A 77 -5.18 10.23 10.70
N LEU A 78 -4.34 9.40 11.32
CA LEU A 78 -3.35 8.60 10.60
C LEU A 78 -4.01 7.57 9.66
N LEU A 79 -5.12 6.97 10.07
CA LEU A 79 -5.92 6.08 9.23
C LEU A 79 -6.51 6.83 8.03
N ARG A 80 -7.20 7.96 8.26
CA ARG A 80 -7.76 8.80 7.19
C ARG A 80 -6.69 9.25 6.19
N ARG A 81 -5.49 9.58 6.68
CA ARG A 81 -4.34 9.94 5.82
C ARG A 81 -3.83 8.75 5.00
N ALA A 82 -3.83 7.54 5.56
CA ALA A 82 -3.46 6.34 4.83
C ALA A 82 -4.49 6.00 3.74
N GLU A 83 -5.78 6.14 4.05
CA GLU A 83 -6.87 5.92 3.08
C GLU A 83 -6.79 6.90 1.90
N ARG A 84 -6.52 8.19 2.15
CA ARG A 84 -6.26 9.18 1.08
C ARG A 84 -5.08 8.76 0.20
N GLN A 85 -3.96 8.38 0.80
CA GLN A 85 -2.78 7.90 0.06
C GLN A 85 -3.07 6.64 -0.79
N ILE A 86 -3.90 5.72 -0.30
CA ILE A 86 -4.31 4.54 -1.06
C ILE A 86 -5.08 4.94 -2.31
N GLN A 87 -6.03 5.88 -2.20
CA GLN A 87 -6.81 6.36 -3.34
C GLN A 87 -5.94 7.11 -4.36
N GLU A 88 -5.01 7.94 -3.89
CA GLU A 88 -4.04 8.64 -4.75
C GLU A 88 -3.14 7.65 -5.50
N LEU A 89 -2.57 6.66 -4.79
CA LEU A 89 -1.71 5.64 -5.39
C LEU A 89 -2.47 4.76 -6.38
N GLU A 90 -3.73 4.40 -6.09
CA GLU A 90 -4.56 3.62 -7.01
C GLU A 90 -4.85 4.40 -8.31
N THR A 91 -5.18 5.69 -8.18
CA THR A 91 -5.41 6.57 -9.34
C THR A 91 -4.16 6.64 -10.23
N LEU A 92 -2.99 6.82 -9.62
CA LEU A 92 -1.71 6.86 -10.34
C LEU A 92 -1.38 5.51 -10.99
N ARG A 93 -1.55 4.40 -10.26
CA ARG A 93 -1.28 3.04 -10.74
C ARG A 93 -2.17 2.70 -11.92
N ALA A 94 -3.47 2.94 -11.81
CA ALA A 94 -4.44 2.69 -12.89
C ALA A 94 -4.11 3.51 -14.13
N GLY A 95 -3.78 4.80 -13.97
CA GLY A 95 -3.36 5.66 -15.09
C GLY A 95 -2.09 5.16 -15.78
N ARG A 96 -1.08 4.73 -15.02
CA ARG A 96 0.17 4.18 -15.58
C ARG A 96 -0.03 2.82 -16.23
N ALA A 97 -0.80 1.93 -15.62
CA ALA A 97 -1.14 0.63 -16.20
C ALA A 97 -1.86 0.79 -17.54
N ALA A 98 -2.85 1.69 -17.63
CA ALA A 98 -3.56 1.97 -18.88
C ALA A 98 -2.61 2.44 -19.98
N LEU A 99 -1.67 3.36 -19.67
CA LEU A 99 -0.68 3.83 -20.64
C LEU A 99 0.25 2.71 -21.12
N VAL A 100 0.74 1.88 -20.20
CA VAL A 100 1.66 0.78 -20.52
C VAL A 100 0.98 -0.28 -21.39
N PHE A 101 -0.24 -0.68 -21.05
CA PHE A 101 -0.94 -1.76 -21.75
C PHE A 101 -1.65 -1.29 -23.05
N THR A 102 -1.93 0.00 -23.22
CA THR A 102 -2.49 0.53 -24.49
C THR A 102 -1.41 0.96 -25.48
N ALA A 103 -0.20 1.31 -25.01
CA ALA A 103 0.94 1.57 -25.89
C ALA A 103 1.48 0.28 -26.56
N ASP A 104 1.09 -0.89 -26.06
CA ASP A 104 1.49 -2.21 -26.58
C ASP A 104 0.55 -2.75 -27.69
N GLU A 105 -0.37 -1.92 -28.22
CA GLU A 105 -1.08 -2.19 -29.48
C GLU A 105 -0.37 -1.48 -30.65
N PRO A 106 0.73 -2.04 -31.21
CA PRO A 106 1.24 -1.58 -32.49
C PRO A 106 0.25 -2.00 -33.57
N GLY A 107 -0.25 -1.00 -34.28
CA GLY A 107 -1.24 -1.13 -35.34
C GLY A 107 -1.14 -2.40 -36.18
N SER A 108 -2.23 -3.16 -36.13
CA SER A 108 -2.84 -3.77 -37.30
C SER A 108 -3.21 -2.70 -38.34
N VAL A 109 -2.21 -2.01 -38.89
CA VAL A 109 -2.40 -1.23 -40.12
C VAL A 109 -1.91 -2.11 -41.25
N GLY A 110 -2.88 -2.79 -41.86
CA GLY A 110 -2.69 -3.59 -43.05
C GLY A 110 -1.95 -2.80 -44.12
N SER A 111 -1.02 -3.48 -44.78
CA SER A 111 -0.46 -3.01 -46.04
C SER A 111 -1.25 -3.66 -47.17
N PRO A 112 -2.17 -2.95 -47.85
CA PRO A 112 -2.74 -3.44 -49.08
C PRO A 112 -1.82 -3.08 -50.26
N ARG A 113 -1.46 -4.12 -51.02
CA ARG A 113 -1.06 -4.14 -52.44
C ARG A 113 0.35 -3.66 -52.81
N SER A 114 1.10 -4.57 -53.44
CA SER A 114 1.21 -4.54 -54.91
C SER A 114 1.53 -5.94 -55.45
N GLY A 115 0.74 -6.38 -56.43
CA GLY A 115 1.11 -7.45 -57.35
C GLY A 115 1.55 -6.86 -58.69
N GLY A 116 2.30 -7.66 -59.46
CA GLY A 116 2.73 -7.38 -60.83
C GLY A 116 4.12 -6.76 -60.88
N ARG A 117 5.12 -7.31 -61.58
CA ARG A 117 5.18 -8.32 -62.64
C ARG A 117 6.43 -9.17 -62.48
#